data_AF-A0A560K5K7-F1
#
_entry.id   AF-A0A560K5K7-F1
#
_cell.length_a   1.000
_cell.length_b   1.000
_cell.length_c   1.000
_cell.angle_alpha   90.00
_cell.angle_beta   90.00
_cell.angle_gamma   90.00
#
_symmetry.space_group_name_H-M   'P 1'
#
loop_
_entity.id
_entity.type
_entity.pdbx_description
1 polymer ?
#
loop_
_entity_poly.entity_id
_entity_poly.type
_entity_poly.pdbx_seq_one_letter_code
_entity_poly.pdbx_strand_id
1 'polypeptide(L)' 'MKARVTVTLKTGILDPQGKAIEGALKSLGVDGVASVRQGKVFDIELAGSDKAKAQAALKEAADKLLANTVIENYAIEMKA' A
#
# COMPACT_ATOMS: atom_id res chain seq x y z
N MET A 1 16.21 -0.65 11.89
CA MET A 1 15.22 -1.69 11.52
C MET A 1 14.47 -1.24 10.30
N LYS A 2 14.14 -2.13 9.36
CA LYS A 2 13.41 -1.78 8.13
C LYS A 2 12.02 -2.40 8.12
N ALA A 3 11.07 -1.70 7.54
CA ALA A 3 9.70 -2.19 7.36
C ALA A 3 9.11 -1.68 6.05
N ARG A 4 8.03 -2.31 5.62
CA ARG A 4 7.20 -1.87 4.50
C ARG A 4 5.76 -1.76 4.96
N VAL A 5 5.11 -0.65 4.62
CA VAL A 5 3.66 -0.49 4.76
C VAL A 5 3.05 -0.41 3.37
N THR A 6 2.14 -1.35 3.07
CA THR A 6 1.41 -1.38 1.81
C THR A 6 -0.02 -0.93 2.06
N VAL A 7 -0.51 0.06 1.33
CA VAL A 7 -1.86 0.63 1.44
C VAL A 7 -2.62 0.41 0.14
N THR A 8 -3.82 -0.13 0.23
CA THR A 8 -4.67 -0.48 -0.92
C THR A 8 -6.12 -0.09 -0.66
N LEU A 9 -6.88 0.35 -1.67
CA LEU A 9 -8.32 0.58 -1.45
C LEU A 9 -9.03 -0.72 -1.04
N LYS A 10 -10.06 -0.58 -0.22
CA LYS A 10 -10.96 -1.68 0.17
C LYS A 10 -11.68 -2.26 -1.04
N THR A 11 -12.06 -3.53 -0.93
CA THR A 11 -12.92 -4.19 -1.91
C THR A 11 -14.21 -3.39 -2.13
N GLY A 12 -14.61 -3.21 -3.39
CA GLY A 12 -15.79 -2.44 -3.77
C GLY A 12 -15.56 -0.93 -3.90
N ILE A 13 -14.42 -0.39 -3.44
CA ILE A 13 -14.06 1.00 -3.70
C ILE A 13 -13.50 1.14 -5.11
N LEU A 14 -14.13 2.02 -5.89
CA LEU A 14 -13.70 2.36 -7.24
C LEU A 14 -12.27 2.91 -7.21
N ASP A 15 -11.45 2.45 -8.15
CA ASP A 15 -10.07 2.87 -8.34
C ASP A 15 -9.89 3.50 -9.73
N PRO A 16 -10.16 4.82 -9.88
CA PRO A 16 -10.03 5.49 -11.17
C PRO A 16 -8.60 5.45 -11.72
N GLN A 17 -7.59 5.46 -10.84
CA GLN A 17 -6.18 5.42 -11.25
C GLN A 17 -5.80 4.06 -11.79
N GLY A 18 -6.17 2.97 -11.08
CA GLY A 18 -6.00 1.61 -11.57
C GLY A 18 -6.66 1.40 -12.94
N LYS A 19 -7.86 1.95 -13.14
CA LYS A 19 -8.57 1.88 -14.43
C LYS A 19 -7.91 2.68 -15.55
N ALA A 20 -7.37 3.86 -15.25
CA ALA A 20 -6.59 4.62 -16.23
C ALA A 20 -5.33 3.85 -16.65
N ILE A 21 -4.63 3.22 -15.70
CA ILE A 21 -3.43 2.41 -15.96
C ILE A 21 -3.78 1.17 -16.80
N GLU A 22 -4.86 0.45 -16.47
CA GLU A 22 -5.36 -0.70 -17.25
C GLU A 22 -5.60 -0.34 -18.72
N GLY A 23 -6.26 0.81 -18.99
CA GLY A 23 -6.47 1.30 -20.35
C GLY A 23 -5.17 1.70 -21.06
N ALA A 24 -4.24 2.33 -20.34
CA ALA A 24 -2.94 2.71 -20.89
C ALA A 24 -2.11 1.48 -21.29
N LEU A 25 -2.06 0.45 -20.45
CA LEU A 25 -1.37 -0.81 -20.75
C LEU A 25 -1.92 -1.47 -22.01
N LYS A 26 -3.25 -1.51 -22.16
CA LYS A 26 -3.90 -2.01 -23.39
C LYS A 26 -3.48 -1.21 -24.63
N SER A 27 -3.42 0.11 -24.50
CA SER A 27 -3.03 1.00 -25.61
C SER A 27 -1.56 0.84 -26.01
N LEU A 28 -0.71 0.42 -25.08
CA LEU A 28 0.69 0.10 -25.31
C LEU A 28 0.92 -1.33 -25.84
N GLY A 29 -0.14 -2.12 -26.04
CA GLY A 29 -0.04 -3.51 -26.53
C GLY A 29 0.42 -4.51 -25.47
N VAL A 30 0.26 -4.19 -24.17
CA VAL A 30 0.57 -5.14 -23.08
C VAL A 30 -0.62 -6.06 -22.88
N ASP A 31 -0.55 -7.25 -23.48
CA ASP A 31 -1.59 -8.27 -23.40
C ASP A 31 -1.55 -9.08 -22.09
N GLY A 32 -2.67 -9.72 -21.76
CA GLY A 32 -2.78 -10.62 -20.60
C GLY A 32 -3.05 -9.95 -19.25
N VAL A 33 -3.10 -8.61 -19.18
CA VAL A 33 -3.44 -7.87 -17.96
C VAL A 33 -4.96 -7.80 -17.80
N ALA A 34 -5.52 -8.58 -16.87
CA ALA A 34 -6.96 -8.64 -16.64
C ALA A 34 -7.51 -7.47 -15.80
N SER A 35 -6.72 -6.97 -14.84
CA SER A 35 -7.11 -5.84 -14.00
C SER A 35 -5.90 -5.20 -13.33
N VAL A 36 -5.97 -3.88 -13.12
CA VAL A 36 -4.98 -3.13 -12.33
C VAL A 36 -5.64 -2.45 -11.16
N ARG A 37 -4.99 -2.53 -10.00
CA ARG A 37 -5.29 -1.72 -8.82
C ARG A 37 -4.06 -0.93 -8.41
N GLN A 38 -4.24 0.35 -8.14
CA GLN A 38 -3.23 1.25 -7.64
C GLN A 38 -3.30 1.31 -6.10
N GLY A 39 -2.13 1.41 -5.48
CA GLY A 39 -1.95 1.54 -4.05
C GLY A 39 -0.64 2.24 -3.73
N LYS A 40 -0.34 2.41 -2.44
CA LYS A 40 0.85 3.08 -1.95
C LYS A 40 1.75 2.07 -1.25
N VAL A 41 3.06 2.26 -1.37
CA VAL A 41 4.06 1.48 -0.63
C VAL A 41 5.00 2.46 0.06
N PHE A 42 5.19 2.28 1.35
CA PHE A 42 6.11 3.05 2.17
C PHE A 42 7.20 2.11 2.69
N ASP A 43 8.44 2.29 2.21
CA ASP A 43 9.60 1.65 2.82
C ASP A 43 10.14 2.58 3.92
N ILE A 44 10.18 2.07 5.16
CA ILE A 44 10.43 2.88 6.35
C ILE A 44 11.60 2.28 7.12
N GLU A 45 12.52 3.16 7.54
CA GLU A 45 13.60 2.82 8.46
C GLU A 45 13.30 3.40 9.84
N LEU A 46 13.38 2.56 10.86
CA LEU A 46 13.13 2.90 12.26
C LEU A 46 14.39 2.71 13.09
N ALA A 47 14.62 3.62 14.02
CA ALA A 47 15.67 3.49 15.03
C ALA A 47 15.29 2.43 16.08
N GLY A 48 16.30 1.77 16.65
CA GLY A 48 16.13 0.75 17.68
C GLY A 48 15.96 -0.68 17.17
N SER A 49 15.86 -1.62 18.12
CA SER A 49 15.83 -3.07 17.88
C SER A 49 14.56 -3.77 18.39
N ASP A 50 13.68 -3.05 19.10
CA ASP A 50 12.43 -3.61 19.62
C ASP A 50 11.36 -3.67 18.53
N LYS A 51 11.10 -4.88 18.04
CA LYS A 51 10.16 -5.14 16.95
C LYS A 51 8.72 -4.81 17.32
N ALA A 52 8.31 -5.04 18.57
CA ALA A 52 6.94 -4.79 19.01
C ALA A 52 6.66 -3.29 19.06
N LYS A 53 7.61 -2.51 19.59
CA LYS A 53 7.52 -1.03 19.59
C LYS A 53 7.52 -0.47 18.17
N ALA A 54 8.38 -0.98 17.29
CA ALA A 54 8.41 -0.55 15.90
C ALA A 54 7.08 -0.83 15.17
N GLN A 55 6.50 -2.02 15.38
CA GLN A 55 5.21 -2.37 14.79
C GLN A 55 4.07 -1.50 15.31
N ALA A 56 4.05 -1.17 16.61
CA ALA A 56 3.06 -0.25 17.19
C ALA A 56 3.17 1.16 16.61
N ALA A 57 4.40 1.70 16.48
CA ALA A 57 4.63 3.01 15.88
C ALA A 57 4.21 3.07 14.40
N LEU A 58 4.49 2.02 13.63
CA LEU A 58 4.05 1.92 12.24
C LEU A 58 2.53 1.83 12.11
N LYS A 59 1.88 1.11 13.02
CA LYS A 59 0.42 1.04 13.07
C LYS A 59 -0.17 2.43 13.33
N GLU A 60 0.37 3.15 14.29
CA GLU A 60 -0.06 4.52 14.60
C GLU A 60 0.15 5.47 13.40
N ALA A 61 1.31 5.40 12.74
CA ALA A 61 1.57 6.18 11.53
C ALA A 61 0.57 5.85 10.40
N ALA A 62 0.26 4.57 10.21
CA ALA A 62 -0.69 4.12 9.21
C ALA A 62 -2.12 4.62 9.49
N ASP A 63 -2.57 4.53 10.74
CA ASP A 63 -3.89 4.99 11.17
C ASP A 63 -4.04 6.51 11.10
N LYS A 64 -2.96 7.26 11.38
CA LYS A 64 -3.00 8.74 11.43
C LYS A 64 -2.76 9.42 10.08
N LEU A 65 -1.98 8.81 9.18
CA LEU A 65 -1.52 9.50 7.97
C LEU A 65 -1.43 8.62 6.73
N LEU A 66 -0.81 7.44 6.82
CA LEU A 66 -0.44 6.70 5.60
C LEU A 66 -1.66 6.12 4.87
N ALA A 67 -2.72 5.81 5.61
CA ALA A 67 -3.97 5.26 5.06
C ALA A 67 -5.19 6.06 5.51
N ASN A 68 -6.10 6.32 4.58
CA ASN A 68 -7.46 6.70 4.89
C ASN A 68 -8.27 5.44 5.22
N THR A 69 -8.34 5.08 6.50
CA THR A 69 -8.94 3.83 7.00
C THR A 69 -10.45 3.68 6.70
N VAL A 70 -11.13 4.72 6.24
CA VAL A 70 -12.51 4.62 5.76
C VAL A 70 -12.54 3.81 4.45
N ILE A 71 -11.65 4.11 3.50
CA ILE A 71 -11.67 3.59 2.13
C ILE A 71 -10.46 2.72 1.77
N GLU A 72 -9.40 2.73 2.58
CA GLU A 72 -8.16 1.98 2.39
C GLU A 72 -7.95 0.95 3.51
N ASN A 73 -7.28 -0.15 3.15
CA ASN A 73 -6.66 -1.11 4.06
C ASN A 73 -5.14 -0.91 4.02
N TYR A 74 -4.44 -1.35 5.06
CA TYR A 74 -2.98 -1.43 5.03
C TYR A 74 -2.45 -2.72 5.65
N ALA A 75 -1.24 -3.11 5.24
CA ALA A 75 -0.47 -4.21 5.80
C ALA A 75 0.93 -3.74 6.15
N ILE A 76 1.45 -4.20 7.29
CA ILE A 76 2.80 -3.88 7.78
C ILE A 76 3.65 -5.14 7.71
N GLU A 77 4.78 -5.06 7.03
CA GLU A 77 5.76 -6.12 6.92
C GLU A 77 7.09 -5.64 7.52
N MET A 78 7.57 -6.32 8.55
CA MET A 78 8.90 -6.06 9.12
C MET A 78 9.94 -6.79 8.28
N LYS A 79 10.92 -6.06 7.73
CA LYS A 79 12.01 -6.66 6.95
C LYS A 79 13.10 -7.18 7.87
N ALA A 80 13.72 -8.30 7.50
CA ALA A 80 14.88 -8.87 8.17
C ALA A 80 16.10 -7.93 8.05
#